data_AF-A0A2T8HN91-F1
#
_entry.id   AF-A0A2T8HN91-F1
#
_cell.length_a   1.000
_cell.length_b   1.000
_cell.length_c   1.000
_cell.angle_alpha   90.00
_cell.angle_beta   90.00
_cell.angle_gamma   90.00
#
_symmetry.space_group_name_H-M   'P 1'
#
loop_
_entity.id
_entity.type
_entity.pdbx_description
1 polymer ?
#
loop_
_entity_poly.entity_id
_entity_poly.type
_entity_poly.pdbx_seq_one_letter_code
_entity_poly.pdbx_strand_id
1 'polypeptide(L)'
;MKKMFNSVVELLPAMIEAFRNRSMYDQLEEGDIISFMPIEDKDVAQDFVSRTNQLLGEYFDVHDELCYAEDSYLDREDNPIFFWKDYLSCFYTFKLVDEDPADKDLIGSRFGLFEIVEIAYIDEVNKRIKQRRLNGIRLEYKVKATPMDRNKHWNRTYDKEF
;
A
#
# COMPACT_ATOMS: atom_id res chain seq x y z
N MET A 1 20.25 -2.07 9.17
CA MET A 1 19.63 -0.74 9.34
C MET A 1 18.77 -0.72 10.60
N LYS A 2 18.40 0.46 11.11
CA LYS A 2 17.30 0.57 12.09
C LYS A 2 16.01 0.19 11.37
N LYS A 3 15.26 -0.77 11.91
CA LYS A 3 13.87 -1.06 11.50
C LYS A 3 13.06 0.23 11.63
N MET A 4 12.40 0.67 10.56
CA MET A 4 11.62 1.90 10.56
C MET A 4 10.13 1.60 10.75
N PHE A 5 9.48 2.36 11.63
CA PHE A 5 8.03 2.35 11.77
C PHE A 5 7.46 3.41 10.82
N ASN A 6 6.49 3.01 10.00
CA ASN A 6 5.87 3.87 8.98
C ASN A 6 4.35 3.88 9.14
N SER A 7 3.73 5.06 9.08
CA SER A 7 2.27 5.15 8.94
C SER A 7 1.87 5.07 7.46
N VAL A 8 0.80 4.35 7.13
CA VAL A 8 0.26 4.32 5.75
C VAL A 8 -0.08 5.74 5.24
N VAL A 9 -0.43 6.65 6.14
CA VAL A 9 -0.70 8.07 5.84
C VAL A 9 0.55 8.77 5.32
N GLU A 10 1.70 8.52 5.96
CA GLU A 10 2.99 9.13 5.59
C GLU A 10 3.50 8.59 4.25
N LEU A 11 3.21 7.32 3.96
CA LEU A 11 3.58 6.66 2.70
C LEU A 11 2.70 7.07 1.52
N LEU A 12 1.49 7.58 1.77
CA LEU A 12 0.48 7.85 0.74
C LEU A 12 1.00 8.70 -0.44
N PRO A 13 1.73 9.83 -0.25
CA PRO A 13 2.23 10.62 -1.37
C PRO A 13 3.11 9.81 -2.32
N ALA A 14 4.05 9.03 -1.79
CA ALA A 14 4.94 8.20 -2.59
C ALA A 14 4.18 7.04 -3.25
N MET A 15 3.18 6.47 -2.57
CA MET A 15 2.36 5.38 -3.14
C MET A 15 1.53 5.88 -4.34
N ILE A 16 0.94 7.08 -4.22
CA ILE A 16 0.21 7.74 -5.31
C ILE A 16 1.13 7.99 -6.50
N GLU A 17 2.34 8.51 -6.26
CA GLU A 17 3.32 8.76 -7.32
C GLU A 17 3.69 7.46 -8.05
N ALA A 18 4.02 6.41 -7.29
CA ALA A 18 4.35 5.10 -7.86
C ALA A 18 3.19 4.51 -8.67
N PHE A 19 1.95 4.64 -8.16
CA PHE A 19 0.75 4.14 -8.82
C PHE A 19 0.52 4.87 -10.15
N ARG A 20 0.53 6.21 -10.17
CA ARG A 20 0.35 7.02 -11.38
C ARG A 20 1.40 6.71 -12.44
N ASN A 21 2.65 6.58 -12.01
CA ASN A 21 3.77 6.29 -12.91
C ASN A 21 3.85 4.81 -13.31
N ARG A 22 3.02 3.95 -12.69
CA ARG A 22 3.05 2.50 -12.85
C ARG A 22 4.44 1.94 -12.53
N SER A 23 5.11 2.48 -11.53
CA SER A 23 6.44 2.05 -11.10
C SER A 23 6.36 1.14 -9.87
N MET A 24 7.45 0.42 -9.61
CA MET A 24 7.62 -0.29 -8.34
C MET A 24 7.61 0.71 -7.19
N TYR A 25 6.97 0.35 -6.07
CA TYR A 25 7.17 1.05 -4.82
C TYR A 25 8.39 0.42 -4.12
N ASP A 26 9.45 1.20 -3.90
CA ASP A 26 10.77 0.69 -3.50
C ASP A 26 11.38 1.41 -2.28
N GLN A 27 10.55 2.15 -1.54
CA GLN A 27 11.01 2.97 -0.41
C GLN A 27 11.13 2.20 0.91
N LEU A 28 10.69 0.94 0.97
CA LEU A 28 10.65 0.13 2.20
C LEU A 28 11.58 -1.08 2.09
N GLU A 29 12.14 -1.47 3.23
CA GLU A 29 13.07 -2.60 3.37
C GLU A 29 12.45 -3.77 4.17
N GLU A 30 13.03 -4.96 4.07
CA GLU A 30 12.67 -6.09 4.94
C GLU A 30 12.93 -5.74 6.41
N GLY A 31 11.96 -6.04 7.27
CA GLY A 31 11.98 -5.72 8.69
C GLY A 31 11.36 -4.36 9.04
N ASP A 32 10.99 -3.53 8.07
CA ASP A 32 10.19 -2.33 8.33
C ASP A 32 8.77 -2.70 8.76
N ILE A 33 8.20 -1.89 9.65
CA ILE A 33 6.84 -2.07 10.18
C ILE A 33 5.95 -0.97 9.60
N ILE A 34 4.79 -1.36 9.08
CA ILE A 34 3.77 -0.44 8.57
C ILE A 34 2.52 -0.53 9.44
N SER A 35 2.03 0.63 9.86
CA SER A 35 0.74 0.77 10.50
C SER A 35 -0.37 0.92 9.46
N PHE A 36 -1.26 -0.07 9.40
CA PHE A 36 -2.55 0.00 8.73
C PHE A 36 -3.64 0.03 9.80
N MET A 37 -3.59 1.00 10.71
CA MET A 37 -4.61 1.24 11.74
C MET A 37 -5.58 2.34 11.29
N PRO A 38 -6.80 2.42 11.86
CA PRO A 38 -7.70 3.54 11.61
C PRO A 38 -7.03 4.89 11.89
N ILE A 39 -7.35 5.90 11.08
CA ILE A 39 -6.81 7.25 11.24
C ILE A 39 -7.69 7.99 12.25
N GLU A 40 -7.13 8.33 13.42
CA GLU A 40 -7.86 8.99 14.51
C GLU A 40 -8.18 10.46 14.21
N ASP A 41 -7.26 11.17 13.54
CA ASP A 41 -7.45 12.57 13.15
C ASP A 41 -8.41 12.64 11.96
N LYS A 42 -9.56 13.26 12.18
CA LYS A 42 -10.63 13.38 11.17
C LYS A 42 -10.16 14.12 9.92
N ASP A 43 -9.43 15.22 10.05
CA ASP A 43 -9.03 16.03 8.90
C ASP A 43 -8.02 15.25 8.04
N VAL A 44 -7.10 14.54 8.69
CA VAL A 44 -6.15 13.64 8.01
C VAL A 44 -6.87 12.47 7.35
N ALA A 45 -7.87 11.88 8.00
CA ALA A 45 -8.65 10.77 7.46
C ALA A 45 -9.46 11.18 6.23
N GLN A 46 -10.08 12.37 6.27
CA GLN A 46 -10.82 12.92 5.13
C GLN A 46 -9.90 13.27 3.96
N ASP A 47 -8.72 13.85 4.21
CA ASP A 47 -7.70 14.07 3.17
C ASP A 47 -7.25 12.75 2.53
N PHE A 48 -7.03 11.70 3.35
CA PHE A 48 -6.65 10.38 2.87
C PHE A 48 -7.70 9.78 1.92
N VAL A 49 -8.99 9.85 2.27
CA VAL A 49 -10.11 9.43 1.41
C VAL A 49 -10.14 10.27 0.13
N SER A 50 -10.09 11.60 0.25
CA SER A 50 -10.17 12.53 -0.88
C SER A 50 -9.07 12.27 -1.92
N ARG A 51 -7.82 12.13 -1.47
CA ARG A 51 -6.67 11.86 -2.34
C ARG A 51 -6.74 10.47 -2.98
N THR A 52 -7.26 9.48 -2.28
CA THR A 52 -7.50 8.14 -2.83
C THR A 52 -8.58 8.18 -3.91
N ASN A 53 -9.70 8.86 -3.65
CA ASN A 53 -10.79 9.06 -4.61
C ASN A 53 -10.33 9.81 -5.86
N GLN A 54 -9.54 10.88 -5.71
CA GLN A 54 -8.99 11.60 -6.84
C GLN A 54 -8.15 10.69 -7.73
N LEU A 55 -7.22 9.92 -7.13
CA LEU A 55 -6.37 9.01 -7.89
C LEU A 55 -7.19 7.95 -8.63
N LEU A 56 -8.16 7.33 -7.96
CA LEU A 56 -8.98 6.29 -8.56
C LEU A 56 -9.92 6.83 -9.63
N GLY A 57 -10.55 7.99 -9.40
CA GLY A 57 -11.37 8.69 -10.39
C GLY A 57 -10.58 9.02 -11.67
N GLU A 58 -9.36 9.55 -11.52
CA GLU A 58 -8.44 9.77 -12.65
C GLU A 58 -8.07 8.46 -13.38
N TYR A 59 -7.86 7.37 -12.63
CA TYR A 59 -7.47 6.09 -13.20
C TYR A 59 -8.61 5.40 -13.96
N PHE A 60 -9.86 5.53 -13.49
CA PHE A 60 -11.05 4.94 -14.13
C PHE A 60 -11.78 5.86 -15.09
N ASP A 61 -11.35 7.12 -15.23
CA ASP A 61 -12.06 8.14 -16.01
C ASP A 61 -13.49 8.39 -15.47
N VAL A 62 -13.63 8.41 -14.14
CA VAL A 62 -14.88 8.69 -13.41
C VAL A 62 -14.76 10.07 -12.76
N HIS A 63 -15.73 10.95 -13.04
CA HIS A 63 -15.67 12.36 -12.64
C HIS A 63 -16.91 12.86 -11.89
N ASP A 64 -17.98 12.08 -11.93
CA ASP A 64 -19.30 12.38 -11.37
C ASP A 64 -19.66 11.52 -10.16
N GLU A 65 -18.87 10.49 -9.87
CA GLU A 65 -19.05 9.58 -8.73
C GLU A 65 -17.75 9.43 -7.93
N LEU A 66 -17.87 9.14 -6.63
CA LEU A 66 -16.74 8.84 -5.75
C LEU A 66 -16.54 7.32 -5.68
N CYS A 67 -15.29 6.87 -5.69
CA CYS A 67 -14.96 5.45 -5.50
C CYS A 67 -15.21 4.98 -4.06
N TYR A 68 -15.05 5.88 -3.09
CA TYR A 68 -15.33 5.71 -1.67
C TYR A 68 -16.22 6.86 -1.20
N ALA A 69 -17.18 6.57 -0.31
CA ALA A 69 -17.94 7.62 0.36
C ALA A 69 -17.01 8.49 1.23
N GLU A 70 -17.40 9.75 1.49
CA GLU A 70 -16.57 10.69 2.27
C GLU A 70 -16.32 10.21 3.70
N ASP A 71 -17.20 9.37 4.24
CA ASP A 71 -17.13 8.77 5.56
C ASP A 71 -16.55 7.35 5.56
N SER A 72 -16.09 6.81 4.42
CA SER A 72 -15.49 5.47 4.33
C SER A 72 -14.25 5.28 5.21
N TYR A 73 -13.64 6.34 5.74
CA TYR A 73 -12.57 6.24 6.74
C TYR A 73 -13.05 5.67 8.09
N LEU A 74 -14.36 5.69 8.36
CA LEU A 74 -15.00 5.07 9.54
C LEU A 74 -15.39 3.60 9.28
N ASP A 75 -15.37 3.16 8.02
CA ASP A 75 -15.79 1.83 7.64
C ASP A 75 -14.72 0.78 8.04
N ARG A 76 -15.17 -0.39 8.51
CA ARG A 76 -14.32 -1.49 8.97
C ARG A 76 -13.97 -2.49 7.87
N GLU A 77 -14.72 -2.49 6.78
CA GLU A 77 -14.62 -3.44 5.68
C GLU A 77 -14.22 -2.75 4.37
N ASP A 78 -14.83 -1.60 4.06
CA ASP A 78 -14.63 -0.84 2.83
C ASP A 78 -13.84 0.47 3.07
N ASN A 79 -12.74 0.35 3.80
CA ASN A 79 -11.84 1.46 4.10
C ASN A 79 -10.78 1.62 3.00
N PRO A 80 -10.48 2.85 2.54
CA PRO A 80 -9.44 3.08 1.53
C PRO A 80 -8.03 2.66 2.00
N ILE A 81 -7.77 2.53 3.31
CA ILE A 81 -6.51 1.96 3.82
C ILE A 81 -6.27 0.55 3.26
N PHE A 82 -7.33 -0.25 3.10
CA PHE A 82 -7.20 -1.62 2.63
C PHE A 82 -6.83 -1.70 1.15
N PHE A 83 -7.28 -0.74 0.34
CA PHE A 83 -6.80 -0.61 -1.04
C PHE A 83 -5.28 -0.43 -1.07
N TRP A 84 -4.75 0.47 -0.25
CA TRP A 84 -3.30 0.74 -0.18
C TRP A 84 -2.52 -0.41 0.43
N LYS A 85 -3.07 -1.10 1.44
CA LYS A 85 -2.51 -2.34 1.98
C LYS A 85 -2.40 -3.43 0.91
N ASP A 86 -3.44 -3.61 0.11
CA ASP A 86 -3.45 -4.62 -0.95
C ASP A 86 -2.55 -4.22 -2.13
N TYR A 87 -2.45 -2.92 -2.43
CA TYR A 87 -1.48 -2.37 -3.37
C TYR A 87 -0.05 -2.67 -2.91
N LEU A 88 0.33 -2.31 -1.69
CA LEU A 88 1.67 -2.58 -1.14
C LEU A 88 1.97 -4.08 -1.05
N SER A 89 0.97 -4.90 -0.75
CA SER A 89 1.12 -6.36 -0.70
C SER A 89 1.52 -6.94 -2.08
N CYS A 90 1.40 -6.17 -3.18
CA CYS A 90 1.84 -6.61 -4.50
C CYS A 90 3.37 -6.64 -4.57
N PHE A 91 4.03 -5.77 -3.82
CA PHE A 91 5.48 -5.61 -3.75
C PHE A 91 6.07 -6.30 -2.52
N TYR A 92 5.30 -6.42 -1.43
CA TYR A 92 5.79 -6.93 -0.16
C TYR A 92 4.97 -8.12 0.35
N THR A 93 5.61 -9.03 1.07
CA THR A 93 4.93 -10.02 1.91
C THR A 93 4.91 -9.49 3.33
N PHE A 94 3.72 -9.44 3.93
CA PHE A 94 3.50 -8.92 5.27
C PHE A 94 3.29 -10.05 6.29
N LYS A 95 3.81 -9.84 7.49
CA LYS A 95 3.51 -10.63 8.68
C LYS A 95 2.90 -9.72 9.74
N LEU A 96 1.75 -10.11 10.28
CA LEU A 96 1.11 -9.42 11.39
C LEU A 96 2.01 -9.50 12.63
N VAL A 97 2.38 -8.35 13.18
CA VAL A 97 3.26 -8.24 14.35
C VAL A 97 2.43 -8.13 15.62
N ASP A 98 1.36 -7.34 15.55
CA ASP A 98 0.46 -7.09 16.67
C ASP A 98 -0.96 -6.89 16.11
N GLU A 99 -1.91 -7.69 16.61
CA GLU A 99 -3.32 -7.30 16.65
C GLU A 99 -3.42 -6.54 17.95
N ASP A 100 -3.55 -5.21 17.96
CA ASP A 100 -3.67 -4.48 19.22
C ASP A 100 -4.81 -5.11 20.05
N PRO A 101 -4.52 -5.88 21.12
CA PRO A 101 -5.55 -6.67 21.82
C PRO A 101 -6.43 -5.78 22.69
N ALA A 102 -6.05 -4.50 22.85
CA ALA A 102 -6.76 -3.55 23.70
C ALA A 102 -8.04 -3.04 23.03
N ASP A 103 -8.12 -3.06 21.70
CA ASP A 103 -9.28 -2.56 20.97
C ASP A 103 -10.16 -3.70 20.45
N LYS A 104 -11.14 -4.10 21.27
CA LYS A 104 -12.11 -5.15 20.91
C LYS A 104 -12.87 -4.85 19.62
N ASP A 105 -12.91 -3.59 19.20
CA ASP A 105 -13.55 -3.15 17.97
C ASP A 105 -12.76 -3.51 16.69
N LEU A 106 -11.49 -3.88 16.81
CA LEU A 106 -10.62 -4.24 15.68
C LEU A 106 -10.44 -5.75 15.48
N ILE A 107 -10.95 -6.58 16.41
CA ILE A 107 -10.85 -8.03 16.34
C ILE A 107 -11.58 -8.56 15.09
N GLY A 108 -10.85 -9.29 14.24
CA GLY A 108 -11.38 -9.82 12.98
C GLY A 108 -11.40 -8.83 11.81
N SER A 109 -10.97 -7.58 12.02
CA SER A 109 -10.79 -6.60 10.95
C SER A 109 -9.46 -6.81 10.20
N ARG A 110 -9.29 -6.12 9.07
CA ARG A 110 -8.03 -6.15 8.29
C ARG A 110 -6.99 -5.13 8.78
N PHE A 111 -7.29 -4.35 9.82
CA PHE A 111 -6.37 -3.38 10.41
C PHE A 111 -5.27 -4.08 11.22
N GLY A 112 -4.15 -3.39 11.46
CA GLY A 112 -3.06 -3.89 12.31
C GLY A 112 -1.68 -3.36 11.93
N LEU A 113 -0.68 -3.82 12.67
CA LEU A 113 0.74 -3.53 12.42
C LEU A 113 1.40 -4.70 11.71
N PHE A 114 2.06 -4.43 10.58
CA PHE A 114 2.60 -5.47 9.72
C PHE A 114 4.10 -5.25 9.46
N GLU A 115 4.91 -6.28 9.67
CA GLU A 115 6.33 -6.32 9.31
C GLU A 115 6.47 -6.83 7.88
N ILE A 116 7.31 -6.18 7.08
CA ILE A 116 7.75 -6.68 5.78
C ILE A 116 8.71 -7.84 6.01
N VAL A 117 8.34 -9.04 5.57
CA VAL A 117 9.19 -10.23 5.71
C VAL A 117 9.84 -10.66 4.40
N GLU A 118 9.39 -10.11 3.28
CA GLU A 118 9.93 -10.41 1.94
C GLU A 118 9.56 -9.30 0.95
N ILE A 119 10.45 -9.02 0.00
CA ILE A 119 10.20 -8.13 -1.14
C ILE A 119 10.10 -8.97 -2.43
N ALA A 120 9.01 -8.81 -3.17
CA ALA A 120 8.73 -9.58 -4.38
C ALA A 120 9.54 -9.09 -5.60
N TYR A 121 9.98 -10.02 -6.44
CA TYR A 121 10.62 -9.72 -7.71
C TYR A 121 9.61 -9.16 -8.74
N ILE A 122 10.06 -8.34 -9.70
CA ILE A 122 9.18 -7.69 -10.69
C ILE A 122 8.26 -8.65 -11.48
N ASP A 123 8.75 -9.83 -11.85
CA ASP A 123 7.94 -10.84 -12.54
C ASP A 123 6.83 -11.38 -11.64
N GLU A 124 7.11 -11.50 -10.35
CA GLU A 124 6.15 -11.89 -9.34
C GLU A 124 5.17 -10.77 -9.04
N VAL A 125 5.63 -9.52 -8.91
CA VAL A 125 4.79 -8.33 -8.75
C VAL A 125 3.78 -8.25 -9.90
N ASN A 126 4.23 -8.41 -11.14
CA ASN A 126 3.34 -8.42 -12.30
C ASN A 126 2.32 -9.58 -12.27
N LYS A 127 2.67 -10.74 -11.68
CA LYS A 127 1.71 -11.82 -11.43
C LYS A 127 0.72 -11.45 -10.33
N ARG A 128 1.20 -10.92 -9.20
CA ARG A 128 0.40 -10.48 -8.04
C ARG A 128 -0.61 -9.41 -8.45
N ILE A 129 -0.19 -8.40 -9.21
CA ILE A 129 -1.07 -7.34 -9.75
C ILE A 129 -2.14 -7.92 -10.68
N LYS A 130 -1.78 -8.86 -11.57
CA LYS A 130 -2.75 -9.50 -12.47
C LYS A 130 -3.76 -10.40 -11.75
N GLN A 131 -3.30 -11.10 -10.70
CA GLN A 131 -4.12 -12.04 -9.94
C GLN A 131 -5.03 -11.32 -8.94
N ARG A 132 -4.58 -10.19 -8.39
CA ARG A 132 -5.38 -9.42 -7.44
C ARG A 132 -6.39 -8.56 -8.16
N ARG A 133 -7.65 -8.81 -7.83
CA ARG A 133 -8.68 -7.78 -7.88
C ARG A 133 -8.61 -7.02 -6.56
N LEU A 134 -8.02 -5.83 -6.56
CA LEU A 134 -8.02 -4.99 -5.36
C LEU A 134 -9.46 -4.49 -5.18
N ASN A 135 -10.23 -5.04 -4.23
CA ASN A 135 -11.65 -4.69 -4.04
C ASN A 135 -12.50 -4.74 -5.33
N GLY A 136 -12.31 -5.76 -6.17
CA GLY A 136 -13.06 -5.88 -7.44
C GLY A 136 -12.44 -5.11 -8.64
N ILE A 137 -11.47 -4.24 -8.40
CA ILE A 137 -10.73 -3.49 -9.43
C ILE A 137 -9.70 -4.39 -10.09
N ARG A 138 -9.73 -4.50 -11.42
CA ARG A 138 -8.60 -5.01 -12.20
C ARG A 138 -7.59 -3.87 -12.42
N LEU A 139 -6.41 -4.02 -11.87
CA LEU A 139 -5.27 -3.19 -12.26
C LEU A 139 -4.81 -3.65 -13.66
N GLU A 140 -5.24 -2.94 -14.69
CA GLU A 140 -4.96 -3.27 -16.10
C GLU A 140 -3.61 -2.70 -16.57
N TYR A 141 -2.57 -2.81 -15.73
CA TYR A 141 -1.23 -2.35 -16.10
C TYR A 141 -0.10 -3.28 -15.63
N LYS A 142 1.04 -3.17 -16.30
CA LYS A 142 2.31 -3.79 -15.90
C LYS A 142 3.20 -2.75 -15.26
N VAL A 143 3.91 -3.13 -14.22
CA VAL A 143 4.85 -2.25 -13.53
C VAL A 143 6.09 -2.03 -14.40
N LYS A 144 6.50 -0.78 -14.54
CA LYS A 144 7.75 -0.34 -15.18
C LYS A 144 8.88 -0.37 -14.15
N ALA A 145 10.06 -0.77 -14.63
CA ALA A 145 11.30 -0.62 -13.87
C ALA A 145 11.57 0.86 -13.57
N THR A 146 12.07 1.17 -12.37
CA THR A 146 12.57 2.52 -12.05
C THR A 146 13.96 2.70 -12.69
N PRO A 147 14.40 3.93 -13.02
CA PRO A 147 15.69 4.18 -13.69
C PRO A 147 16.93 3.65 -12.95
N MET A 148 16.80 3.29 -11.67
CA MET A 148 17.86 2.71 -10.84
C MET A 148 18.04 1.19 -11.09
N ASP A 149 17.17 0.56 -11.89
CA ASP A 149 17.14 -0.87 -12.22
C ASP A 149 17.97 -1.20 -13.49
N ARG A 150 19.18 -0.65 -13.63
CA ARG A 150 20.03 -0.90 -14.80
C ARG A 150 20.57 -2.34 -14.89
N ASN A 151 20.44 -3.14 -13.83
CA ASN A 151 21.05 -4.48 -13.75
C ASN A 151 20.07 -5.66 -13.75
N LYS A 152 18.74 -5.46 -13.82
CA LYS A 152 17.74 -6.54 -13.63
C LYS A 152 17.98 -7.37 -12.35
N HIS A 153 18.73 -6.80 -11.41
CA HIS A 153 19.14 -7.37 -10.15
C HIS A 153 18.73 -6.34 -9.11
N TRP A 154 17.68 -6.66 -8.36
CA TRP A 154 17.50 -6.11 -7.03
C TRP A 154 18.65 -6.68 -6.21
N ASN A 155 19.76 -5.96 -6.20
CA ASN A 155 20.78 -6.23 -5.20
C ASN A 155 20.07 -6.08 -3.87
N ARG A 156 19.94 -7.23 -3.20
CA ARG A 156 19.74 -7.31 -1.76
C ARG A 156 20.48 -6.13 -1.14
N THR A 157 19.82 -5.38 -0.28
CA THR A 157 20.44 -4.31 0.51
C THR A 157 21.56 -4.83 1.46
N TYR A 158 22.00 -6.08 1.29
CA TYR A 158 23.11 -6.76 1.95
C TYR A 158 24.43 -6.76 1.17
N ASP A 159 24.48 -6.37 -0.12
CA ASP A 159 25.77 -6.24 -0.85
C ASP A 159 26.23 -4.76 -0.94
N LYS A 160 26.26 -4.08 0.22
CA LYS A 160 26.98 -2.81 0.39
C LYS A 160 28.48 -3.03 0.70
N GLU A 161 29.08 -4.01 0.07
CA GLU A 161 30.53 -4.07 -0.12
C GLU A 161 30.76 -4.46 -1.58
N PHE A 162 30.98 -3.47 -2.45
CA PHE A 162 31.95 -3.41 -3.56
C PHE A 162 31.73 -2.12 -4.37
#